data_AF-A0A1H2HP38-F1
#
_entry.id   AF-A0A1H2HP38-F1
#
_cell.length_a   1.000
_cell.length_b   1.000
_cell.length_c   1.000
_cell.angle_alpha   90.00
_cell.angle_beta   90.00
_cell.angle_gamma   90.00
#
_symmetry.space_group_name_H-M   'P 1'
#
loop_
_entity.id
_entity.type
_entity.pdbx_description
1 polymer ?
#
loop_
_entity_poly.entity_id
_entity_poly.type
_entity_poly.pdbx_seq_one_letter_code
_entity_poly.pdbx_strand_id
1 'polypeptide(L)'
;MWMYDPKGKAFWLGRLAGHQSYVEETTWYSEGGEENYGGGFWKYSKRFKELTLEGPYGAEDLLIKVSSRLAFSTSGYNWPAARIANLVPA
;
A
#
# COMPACT_ATOMS: atom_id res chain seq x y z
N MET A 1 -7.05 -1.75 -4.25
CA MET A 1 -6.88 -3.10 -4.84
C MET A 1 -7.98 -3.97 -4.30
N TRP A 2 -8.67 -4.74 -5.14
CA TRP A 2 -9.70 -5.68 -4.69
C TRP A 2 -9.07 -7.01 -4.31
N MET A 3 -9.49 -7.58 -3.19
CA MET A 3 -9.06 -8.89 -2.71
C MET A 3 -10.29 -9.75 -2.47
N TYR A 4 -10.27 -10.99 -2.95
CA TYR A 4 -11.35 -11.94 -2.75
C TYR A 4 -11.04 -12.85 -1.57
N ASP A 5 -11.94 -12.92 -0.59
CA ASP A 5 -11.90 -13.90 0.50
C ASP A 5 -12.74 -15.13 0.11
N PRO A 6 -12.11 -16.29 -0.17
CA PRO A 6 -12.84 -17.49 -0.56
C PRO A 6 -13.71 -18.08 0.54
N LYS A 7 -13.37 -17.85 1.82
CA LYS A 7 -14.10 -18.42 2.96
C LYS A 7 -15.40 -17.65 3.20
N GLY A 8 -15.31 -16.31 3.20
CA GLY A 8 -16.47 -15.43 3.32
C GLY A 8 -17.24 -15.23 2.02
N LYS A 9 -16.70 -15.65 0.87
CA LYS A 9 -17.21 -15.36 -0.48
C LYS A 9 -17.47 -13.86 -0.69
N ALA A 10 -16.56 -13.03 -0.18
CA ALA A 10 -16.72 -11.59 -0.16
C ALA A 10 -15.47 -10.88 -0.70
N PHE A 11 -15.65 -9.62 -1.05
CA PHE A 11 -14.60 -8.76 -1.57
C PHE A 11 -14.20 -7.71 -0.54
N TRP A 12 -12.90 -7.45 -0.47
CA TRP A 12 -12.31 -6.42 0.38
C TRP A 12 -11.59 -5.41 -0.50
N LEU A 13 -11.87 -4.13 -0.30
CA LEU A 13 -11.14 -3.05 -0.93
C LEU A 13 -9.93 -2.70 -0.07
N GLY A 14 -8.76 -3.19 -0.48
CA GLY A 14 -7.48 -2.93 0.17
C GLY A 14 -6.86 -1.62 -0.29
N ARG A 15 -6.42 -0.79 0.66
CA ARG A 15 -5.62 0.41 0.45
C ARG A 15 -4.27 0.23 1.15
N LEU A 16 -3.18 0.43 0.40
CA LEU A 16 -1.82 0.38 0.93
C LEU A 16 -1.30 1.80 1.17
N ALA A 17 -0.80 2.05 2.38
CA ALA A 17 -0.16 3.29 2.77
C ALA A 17 1.30 3.04 3.20
N GLY A 18 2.11 4.11 3.20
CA GLY A 18 3.47 4.05 3.73
C GLY A 18 3.44 3.85 5.24
N HIS A 19 4.20 2.89 5.75
CA HIS A 19 4.36 2.67 7.18
C HIS A 19 5.58 3.46 7.70
N GLN A 20 5.45 4.12 8.84
CA GLN A 20 6.58 4.77 9.52
C GLN A 20 6.98 3.96 10.76
N SER A 21 8.28 3.80 10.94
CA SER A 21 8.88 3.19 12.13
C SER A 21 9.78 4.21 12.81
N TYR A 22 9.70 4.28 14.13
CA TYR A 22 10.59 5.11 14.93
C TYR A 22 11.97 4.45 15.02
N VAL A 23 13.02 5.24 14.80
CA VAL A 23 14.40 4.82 15.04
C VAL A 23 14.77 5.31 16.44
N GLU A 24 14.94 4.37 17.38
CA GLU A 24 15.30 4.69 18.76
C GLU A 24 16.59 5.50 18.82
N GLU A 25 16.62 6.43 19.77
CA GLU A 25 17.79 7.24 20.06
C GLU A 25 18.86 6.35 20.70
N THR A 26 20.09 6.45 20.19
CA THR A 26 21.25 5.74 20.70
C THR A 26 22.39 6.71 20.94
N THR A 27 23.08 6.54 22.05
CA THR A 27 24.28 7.30 22.39
C THR A 27 25.46 6.36 22.59
N TRP A 28 26.63 6.78 22.15
CA TRP A 28 27.88 6.04 22.38
C TRP A 28 29.05 7.00 22.48
N TYR A 29 30.09 6.58 23.20
CA TYR A 29 31.33 7.34 23.34
C TYR A 29 32.38 6.80 22.36
N SER A 30 33.09 7.70 21.70
CA SER A 30 34.26 7.38 20.87
C SER A 30 35.49 7.07 21.74
N GLU A 31 36.55 6.54 21.13
CA GLU A 31 37.80 6.20 21.82
C GLU A 31 38.48 7.43 22.48
N GLY A 32 38.17 8.64 22.01
CA GLY A 32 38.61 9.92 22.59
C GLY A 32 37.68 10.51 23.66
N GLY A 33 36.61 9.81 24.03
CA GLY A 33 35.62 10.29 25.02
C GLY A 33 34.58 11.27 24.47
N GLU A 34 34.56 11.52 23.16
CA GLU A 34 33.51 12.35 22.53
C GLU A 34 32.20 11.57 22.48
N GLU A 35 31.13 12.18 22.96
CA GLU A 35 29.78 11.64 22.93
C GLU A 35 29.16 11.79 21.53
N ASN A 36 28.59 10.71 21.01
CA ASN A 36 27.90 10.66 19.74
C ASN A 36 26.44 10.26 19.96
N TYR A 37 25.57 10.77 19.09
CA TYR A 37 24.14 10.51 19.09
C TYR A 37 23.70 10.00 17.72
N GLY A 38 22.74 9.09 17.71
CA GLY A 38 22.08 8.58 16.51
C GLY A 38 20.61 8.27 16.77
N GLY A 39 19.80 8.21 15.70
CA GLY A 39 18.37 7.94 15.84
C GLY A 39 17.56 9.15 16.27
N GLY A 40 16.41 8.93 16.93
CA GLY A 40 15.52 10.00 17.38
C GLY A 40 14.55 10.52 16.32
N PHE A 41 14.29 9.76 15.25
CA PHE A 41 13.44 10.21 14.14
C PHE A 41 12.56 9.11 13.56
N TRP A 42 11.48 9.55 12.92
CA TRP A 42 10.59 8.67 12.16
C TRP A 42 11.13 8.44 10.76
N LYS A 43 11.10 7.19 10.31
CA LYS A 43 11.50 6.83 8.95
C LYS A 43 10.44 5.98 8.28
N TYR A 44 10.16 6.26 7.01
CA TYR A 44 9.34 5.38 6.19
C TYR A 44 10.02 4.03 5.98
N SER A 45 9.31 2.96 6.29
CA SER A 45 9.78 1.60 6.06
C SER A 45 9.79 1.29 4.56
N LYS A 46 10.90 0.71 4.09
CA LYS A 46 11.00 0.13 2.74
C LYS A 46 10.45 -1.30 2.68
N ARG A 47 10.29 -1.95 3.84
CA ARG A 47 9.87 -3.36 3.96
C ARG A 47 8.39 -3.50 4.30
N PHE A 48 7.88 -2.63 5.17
CA PHE A 48 6.51 -2.70 5.67
C PHE A 48 5.63 -1.63 5.03
N LYS A 49 4.34 -1.96 4.87
CA LYS A 49 3.27 -1.08 4.41
C LYS A 49 2.07 -1.30 5.31
N GLU A 50 1.28 -0.26 5.50
CA GLU A 50 0.00 -0.38 6.19
C GLU A 50 -1.07 -0.78 5.19
N LEU A 51 -1.85 -1.80 5.52
CA LEU A 51 -2.97 -2.28 4.71
C LEU A 51 -4.26 -1.99 5.45
N THR A 52 -5.07 -1.08 4.91
CA THR A 52 -6.43 -0.83 5.38
C THR A 52 -7.41 -1.60 4.49
N LEU A 53 -8.33 -2.32 5.11
CA LEU A 53 -9.37 -3.08 4.42
C LEU A 53 -10.73 -2.40 4.65
N GLU A 54 -11.45 -2.19 3.56
CA GLU A 54 -12.81 -1.68 3.54
C GLU A 54 -13.73 -2.78 2.99
N GLY A 55 -14.86 -3.02 3.67
CA GLY A 55 -15.75 -4.16 3.41
C GLY A 55 -16.09 -4.94 4.70
N PRO A 56 -16.53 -6.21 4.59
CA PRO A 56 -16.64 -7.01 3.37
C PRO A 56 -17.83 -6.58 2.48
N TYR A 57 -17.68 -6.73 1.17
CA TYR A 57 -18.74 -6.53 0.19
C TYR A 57 -19.15 -7.86 -0.46
N GLY A 58 -20.44 -8.15 -0.52
CA GLY A 58 -20.98 -9.21 -1.36
C GLY A 58 -20.80 -8.90 -2.84
N ALA A 59 -21.01 -9.89 -3.72
CA ALA A 59 -20.99 -9.64 -5.16
C ALA A 59 -22.17 -8.75 -5.59
N GLU A 60 -23.28 -8.86 -4.87
CA GLU A 60 -24.50 -8.07 -4.98
C GLU A 60 -24.33 -6.60 -4.58
N ASP A 61 -23.34 -6.31 -3.72
CA ASP A 61 -23.04 -4.96 -3.23
C ASP A 61 -22.07 -4.20 -4.15
N LEU A 62 -21.66 -4.82 -5.27
CA LEU A 62 -20.66 -4.28 -6.19
C LEU A 62 -21.26 -3.98 -7.56
N LEU A 63 -20.99 -2.76 -8.05
CA LEU A 63 -21.32 -2.33 -9.39
C LEU A 63 -20.09 -2.35 -10.30
N ILE A 64 -20.33 -2.58 -11.59
CA ILE A 64 -19.31 -2.47 -12.63
C ILE A 64 -19.32 -1.04 -13.17
N LYS A 65 -18.23 -0.30 -12.92
CA LYS A 65 -17.97 1.00 -13.51
C LYS A 65 -16.97 0.88 -14.66
N VAL A 66 -17.42 1.15 -15.87
CA VAL A 66 -16.56 1.21 -17.05
C VAL A 66 -15.84 2.55 -17.10
N SER A 67 -14.53 2.54 -17.32
CA SER A 67 -13.73 3.74 -17.58
C SER A 67 -12.73 3.50 -18.71
N SER A 68 -12.13 4.58 -19.21
CA SER A 68 -11.06 4.51 -20.20
C SER A 68 -9.71 4.68 -19.51
N ARG A 69 -8.76 3.80 -19.86
CA ARG A 69 -7.37 3.89 -19.43
C ARG A 69 -6.53 4.35 -20.61
N LEU A 70 -5.68 5.35 -20.38
CA LEU A 70 -4.68 5.78 -21.37
C LEU A 70 -3.62 4.71 -21.59
N ALA A 71 -2.94 4.79 -22.73
CA ALA A 71 -1.76 3.98 -22.99
C ALA A 71 -0.62 4.39 -22.04
N PHE A 72 0.13 3.42 -21.54
CA PHE A 72 1.33 3.66 -20.74
C PHE A 72 2.31 2.50 -20.85
N SER A 73 3.58 2.74 -20.54
CA SER A 73 4.64 1.74 -20.59
C SER A 73 5.23 1.53 -19.21
N THR A 74 5.55 0.29 -18.89
CA THR A 74 6.39 -0.10 -17.74
C THR A 74 7.68 -0.72 -18.26
N SER A 75 8.64 -1.02 -17.37
CA SER A 75 9.92 -1.63 -17.77
C SER A 75 9.78 -2.98 -18.48
N GLY A 76 8.67 -3.70 -18.28
CA GLY A 76 8.44 -5.01 -18.86
C GLY A 76 7.33 -5.08 -19.91
N TYR A 77 6.47 -4.07 -20.02
CA TYR A 77 5.25 -4.16 -20.85
C TYR A 77 4.80 -2.79 -21.39
N ASN A 78 4.26 -2.79 -22.60
CA ASN A 78 3.57 -1.64 -23.18
C ASN A 78 2.06 -1.89 -23.12
N TRP A 79 1.34 -1.06 -22.36
CA TRP A 79 -0.09 -1.15 -22.20
C TRP A 79 -0.79 -0.19 -23.16
N PRO A 80 -1.62 -0.67 -24.10
CA PRO A 80 -2.38 0.20 -24.98
C PRO A 80 -3.50 0.92 -24.20
N ALA A 81 -4.02 1.97 -24.82
CA ALA A 81 -5.26 2.58 -24.36
C ALA A 81 -6.42 1.57 -24.51
N ALA A 82 -7.26 1.47 -23.49
CA ALA A 82 -8.31 0.45 -23.45
C ALA A 82 -9.47 0.90 -22.57
N ARG A 83 -10.66 0.32 -22.81
CA ARG A 83 -11.74 0.34 -21.82
C ARG A 83 -11.44 -0.68 -20.74
N ILE A 84 -11.63 -0.29 -19.49
CA ILE A 84 -11.43 -1.14 -18.32
C ILE A 84 -12.72 -1.16 -17.49
N ALA A 85 -12.94 -2.28 -16.81
CA ALA A 85 -14.00 -2.44 -15.83
C ALA A 85 -13.41 -2.30 -14.42
N ASN A 86 -14.04 -1.49 -13.58
CA ASN A 86 -13.71 -1.35 -12.17
C ASN A 86 -14.90 -1.81 -11.34
N LEU A 87 -14.63 -2.46 -10.21
CA LEU A 87 -15.64 -2.73 -9.20
C LEU A 87 -15.71 -1.54 -8.25
N VAL A 88 -16.93 -1.07 -7.97
CA VAL A 88 -17.21 -0.01 -6.99
C VAL A 88 -18.35 -0.47 -6.07
N PRO A 89 -18.33 -0.11 -4.78
CA PRO A 89 -19.49 -0.30 -3.92
C PRO A 89 -20.73 0.39 -4.50
N ALA A 90 -21.90 -0.23 -4.35
CA ALA A 90 -23.20 0.30 -4.77
C ALA A 90 -23.63 1.55 -3.99
#